data_AF-A0A2E7DBU2-F1
#
_entry.id   AF-A0A2E7DBU2-F1
#
_cell.length_a   1.000
_cell.length_b   1.000
_cell.length_c   1.000
_cell.angle_alpha   90.00
_cell.angle_beta   90.00
_cell.angle_gamma   90.00
#
_symmetry.space_group_name_H-M   'P 1'
#
loop_
_entity.id
_entity.type
_entity.pdbx_description
1 polymer ?
#
loop_
_entity_poly.entity_id
_entity_poly.type
_entity_poly.pdbx_seq_one_letter_code
_entity_poly.pdbx_strand_id
1 'polypeptide(L)'
;LEGIAPTELKEIAGDPKASAALNSNYQDAEACRRVLLGQQEAQEAVRGLSASEAITIALAFGRDDLLPKSHRDFRSAWRRIDNRQRRLVDVAARAKWAMQYESPACNG
;
A
#
# COMPACT_ATOMS: atom_id res chain seq x y z
N LEU A 1 10.45 -4.61 21.92
CA LEU A 1 9.71 -4.93 20.68
C LEU A 1 8.38 -4.17 20.75
N GLU A 2 8.44 -2.86 20.57
CA GLU A 2 7.23 -2.04 20.53
C GLU A 2 6.62 -2.20 19.14
N GLY A 3 5.65 -3.10 19.05
CA GLY A 3 4.80 -3.24 17.89
C GLY A 3 3.96 -1.98 17.78
N ILE A 4 4.07 -1.29 16.65
CA ILE A 4 3.21 -0.16 16.28
C ILE A 4 1.76 -0.61 16.49
N ALA A 5 1.08 0.03 17.42
CA ALA A 5 -0.28 -0.35 17.77
C ALA A 5 -1.19 -0.16 16.53
N PRO A 6 -2.14 -1.07 16.28
CA PRO A 6 -3.07 -1.03 15.13
C PRO A 6 -4.02 0.19 15.10
N THR A 7 -3.74 1.21 15.90
CA THR A 7 -4.55 2.41 16.12
C THR A 7 -4.27 3.49 15.07
N GLU A 8 -3.01 3.69 14.64
CA GLU A 8 -2.67 4.74 13.68
C GLU A 8 -3.26 4.48 12.29
N LEU A 9 -3.30 3.22 11.84
CA LEU A 9 -3.94 2.85 10.57
C LEU A 9 -5.47 2.94 10.61
N LYS A 10 -6.07 2.85 11.81
CA LYS A 10 -7.53 2.98 11.96
C LYS A 10 -7.98 4.42 11.69
N GLU A 11 -7.21 5.42 12.09
CA GLU A 11 -7.53 6.83 11.83
C GLU A 11 -7.37 7.18 10.36
N ILE A 12 -6.27 6.74 9.72
CA ILE A 12 -5.99 7.04 8.30
C ILE A 12 -7.03 6.38 7.37
N ALA A 13 -7.53 5.21 7.74
CA ALA A 13 -8.38 4.42 6.87
C ALA A 13 -9.88 4.62 7.09
N GLY A 14 -10.34 5.14 8.24
CA GLY A 14 -11.74 5.50 8.60
C GLY A 14 -12.82 4.40 8.46
N ASP A 15 -12.57 3.37 7.65
CA ASP A 15 -13.44 2.29 7.24
C ASP A 15 -12.89 0.98 7.84
N PRO A 16 -13.67 0.25 8.65
CA PRO A 16 -13.26 -1.04 9.20
C PRO A 16 -12.88 -2.05 8.12
N LYS A 17 -13.47 -1.95 6.91
CA LYS A 17 -13.11 -2.78 5.76
C LYS A 17 -11.74 -2.41 5.18
N ALA A 18 -11.35 -1.15 5.22
CA ALA A 18 -10.04 -0.69 4.80
C ALA A 18 -8.97 -1.14 5.80
N SER A 19 -9.26 -0.97 7.09
CA SER A 19 -8.41 -1.48 8.19
C SER A 19 -8.18 -2.99 8.09
N ALA A 20 -9.20 -3.78 7.75
CA ALA A 20 -9.07 -5.22 7.60
C ALA A 20 -8.18 -5.65 6.41
N ALA A 21 -8.14 -4.87 5.32
CA ALA A 21 -7.31 -5.19 4.16
C ALA A 21 -5.81 -4.97 4.49
N LEU A 22 -5.47 -3.84 5.11
CA LEU A 22 -4.10 -3.50 5.52
C LEU A 22 -3.58 -4.34 6.70
N ASN A 23 -4.46 -4.73 7.63
CA ASN A 23 -4.10 -5.56 8.80
C ASN A 23 -4.14 -7.06 8.52
N SER A 24 -4.25 -7.47 7.26
CA SER A 24 -4.23 -8.89 6.90
C SER A 24 -2.80 -9.45 6.92
N ASN A 25 -2.66 -10.77 7.13
CA ASN A 25 -1.36 -11.46 7.24
C ASN A 25 -0.69 -11.74 5.86
N TYR A 26 -1.14 -11.08 4.79
CA TYR A 26 -0.53 -11.21 3.48
C TYR A 26 0.72 -10.34 3.37
N GLN A 27 1.73 -10.82 2.65
CA GLN A 27 3.01 -10.10 2.55
C GLN A 27 2.86 -8.74 1.86
N ASP A 28 1.98 -8.63 0.85
CA ASP A 28 1.68 -7.34 0.21
C ASP A 28 0.95 -6.36 1.15
N ALA A 29 0.07 -6.84 2.03
CA ALA A 29 -0.59 -6.00 3.03
C ALA A 29 0.41 -5.47 4.08
N GLU A 30 1.28 -6.35 4.57
CA GLU A 30 2.36 -5.97 5.48
C GLU A 30 3.32 -4.97 4.83
N ALA A 31 3.72 -5.22 3.59
CA ALA A 31 4.59 -4.33 2.85
C ALA A 31 3.95 -2.96 2.60
N CYS A 32 2.68 -2.91 2.18
CA CYS A 32 1.92 -1.66 2.06
C CYS A 32 1.89 -0.88 3.37
N ARG A 33 1.68 -1.57 4.50
CA ARG A 33 1.68 -0.95 5.83
C ARG A 33 3.04 -0.37 6.21
N ARG A 34 4.14 -1.10 6.00
CA ARG A 34 5.49 -0.60 6.29
C ARG A 34 5.84 0.63 5.45
N VAL A 35 5.41 0.66 4.19
CA VAL A 35 5.61 1.81 3.30
C VAL A 35 4.76 3.01 3.74
N LEU A 36 3.49 2.81 4.09
CA LEU A 36 2.61 3.88 4.59
C LEU A 36 3.15 4.49 5.89
N LEU A 37 3.67 3.67 6.80
CA LEU A 37 4.25 4.11 8.07
C LEU A 37 5.66 4.68 7.94
N GLY A 38 6.20 4.81 6.71
CA GLY A 38 7.54 5.36 6.46
C GLY A 38 8.69 4.49 6.99
N GLN A 39 8.42 3.22 7.34
CA GLN A 39 9.43 2.31 7.89
C GLN A 39 10.31 1.68 6.82
N GLN A 40 9.81 1.64 5.59
CA GLN A 40 10.46 0.98 4.47
C GLN A 40 10.11 1.70 3.18
N GLU A 41 11.07 1.86 2.26
CA GLU A 41 10.78 2.40 0.94
C GLU A 41 10.04 1.38 0.07
N ALA A 42 9.19 1.85 -0.85
CA ALA A 42 8.46 0.97 -1.75
C ALA A 42 9.39 0.05 -2.59
N GLN A 43 10.59 0.54 -2.93
CA GLN A 43 11.63 -0.24 -3.63
C GLN A 43 12.17 -1.41 -2.80
N GLU A 44 12.27 -1.22 -1.49
CA GLU A 44 12.72 -2.28 -0.58
C GLU A 44 11.58 -3.24 -0.26
N ALA A 45 10.36 -2.72 -0.15
CA ALA A 45 9.17 -3.47 0.20
C ALA A 45 8.81 -4.53 -0.85
N VAL A 46 9.17 -4.33 -2.13
CA VAL A 46 8.96 -5.32 -3.20
C VAL A 46 10.01 -6.44 -3.21
N ARG A 47 11.12 -6.31 -2.46
CA ARG A 47 12.19 -7.32 -2.47
C ARG A 47 11.73 -8.60 -1.79
N GLY A 48 11.83 -9.72 -2.50
CA GLY A 48 11.43 -11.04 -1.98
C GLY A 48 9.94 -11.32 -2.08
N LEU A 49 9.15 -10.42 -2.68
CA LEU A 49 7.73 -10.65 -2.97
C LEU A 49 7.53 -11.38 -4.30
N SER A 50 6.38 -12.04 -4.43
CA SER A 50 5.94 -12.55 -5.72
C SER A 50 5.62 -11.42 -6.69
N ALA A 51 5.56 -11.74 -8.00
CA ALA A 51 5.21 -10.75 -9.02
C ALA A 51 3.84 -10.09 -8.77
N SER A 52 2.84 -10.85 -8.33
CA SER A 52 1.51 -10.32 -8.03
C SER A 52 1.51 -9.37 -6.84
N GLU A 53 2.30 -9.67 -5.81
CA GLU A 53 2.43 -8.81 -4.62
C GLU A 53 3.23 -7.53 -4.93
N ALA A 54 4.29 -7.64 -5.74
CA ALA A 54 5.03 -6.48 -6.23
C ALA A 54 4.15 -5.54 -7.07
N ILE A 55 3.26 -6.11 -7.91
CA ILE A 55 2.26 -5.34 -8.66
C ILE A 55 1.32 -4.59 -7.71
N THR A 56 0.87 -5.21 -6.62
CA THR A 56 0.02 -4.55 -5.61
C THR A 56 0.70 -3.29 -5.06
N ILE A 57 1.97 -3.38 -4.67
CA ILE A 57 2.72 -2.23 -4.13
C ILE A 57 2.94 -1.17 -5.21
N ALA A 58 3.39 -1.58 -6.41
CA ALA A 58 3.58 -0.68 -7.53
C ALA A 58 2.31 0.14 -7.84
N LEU A 59 1.14 -0.51 -7.85
CA LEU A 59 -0.14 0.15 -8.08
C LEU A 59 -0.57 1.02 -6.90
N ALA A 60 -0.44 0.54 -5.66
CA ALA A 60 -0.83 1.26 -4.45
C ALA A 60 -0.09 2.60 -4.31
N PHE A 61 1.20 2.61 -4.67
CA PHE A 61 2.05 3.79 -4.53
C PHE A 61 2.31 4.54 -5.84
N GLY A 62 1.73 4.09 -6.97
CA GLY A 62 1.87 4.74 -8.28
C GLY A 62 3.30 4.72 -8.81
N ARG A 63 4.00 3.60 -8.64
CA ARG A 63 5.42 3.41 -8.99
C ARG A 63 5.56 2.39 -10.12
N ASP A 64 5.60 2.86 -11.37
CA ASP A 64 5.73 1.99 -12.54
C ASP A 64 7.12 1.34 -12.64
N ASP A 65 8.14 1.98 -12.06
CA ASP A 65 9.51 1.46 -11.94
C ASP A 65 9.58 0.15 -11.13
N LEU A 66 8.57 -0.11 -10.28
CA LEU A 66 8.47 -1.33 -9.49
C LEU A 66 7.69 -2.46 -10.18
N LEU A 67 7.10 -2.20 -11.34
CA LEU A 67 6.38 -3.23 -12.06
C LEU A 67 7.36 -4.31 -12.57
N PRO A 68 7.00 -5.61 -12.45
CA PRO A 68 7.79 -6.66 -13.06
C PRO A 68 7.92 -6.42 -14.57
N LYS A 69 9.08 -6.75 -15.16
CA LYS A 69 9.37 -6.53 -16.59
C LYS A 69 8.32 -7.10 -17.55
N SER A 70 7.58 -8.12 -17.13
CA SER A 70 6.47 -8.75 -17.86
C SER A 70 5.19 -7.90 -17.91
N HIS A 71 5.11 -6.81 -17.13
CA HIS A 71 3.92 -5.98 -16.95
C HIS A 71 4.28 -4.50 -17.09
N ARG A 72 4.46 -4.05 -18.34
CA ARG A 72 5.02 -2.72 -18.66
C ARG A 72 4.10 -1.54 -18.34
N ASP A 73 2.84 -1.78 -17.98
CA ASP A 73 1.87 -0.72 -17.72
C ASP A 73 0.89 -1.10 -16.61
N PHE A 74 0.41 -0.08 -15.88
CA PHE A 74 -0.52 -0.28 -14.76
C PHE A 74 -1.82 -0.95 -15.18
N ARG A 75 -2.30 -0.72 -16.41
CA ARG A 75 -3.56 -1.31 -16.88
C ARG A 75 -3.43 -2.82 -17.05
N SER A 76 -2.32 -3.28 -17.62
CA SER A 76 -1.96 -4.68 -17.72
C SER A 76 -1.75 -5.31 -16.34
N ALA A 77 -1.07 -4.59 -15.44
CA ALA A 77 -0.81 -5.04 -14.08
C ALA A 77 -2.10 -5.20 -13.25
N TRP A 78 -3.04 -4.25 -13.35
CA TRP A 78 -4.34 -4.28 -12.67
C TRP A 78 -5.20 -5.51 -13.02
N ARG A 79 -5.09 -6.02 -14.25
CA ARG A 79 -5.80 -7.22 -14.70
C ARG A 79 -5.25 -8.51 -14.09
N ARG A 80 -4.01 -8.50 -13.57
CA ARG A 80 -3.30 -9.69 -13.09
C ARG A 80 -3.51 -9.96 -11.60
N ILE A 81 -3.89 -8.96 -10.83
CA ILE A 81 -4.15 -9.08 -9.41
C ILE A 81 -5.59 -9.54 -9.14
N ASP A 82 -5.78 -10.24 -8.03
CA ASP A 82 -7.10 -10.71 -7.61
C ASP A 82 -7.95 -9.61 -6.93
N ASN A 83 -9.20 -9.91 -6.59
CA ASN A 83 -10.09 -8.94 -5.94
C ASN A 83 -9.63 -8.49 -4.55
N ARG A 84 -8.91 -9.36 -3.81
CA ARG A 84 -8.33 -9.02 -2.50
C ARG A 84 -7.26 -7.96 -2.68
N GLN A 85 -6.34 -8.18 -3.62
CA GLN A 85 -5.26 -7.27 -3.94
C GLN A 85 -5.76 -5.95 -4.51
N ARG A 86 -6.78 -5.96 -5.37
CA ARG A 86 -7.43 -4.71 -5.85
C ARG A 86 -7.97 -3.86 -4.71
N ARG A 87 -8.62 -4.51 -3.73
CA ARG A 87 -9.11 -3.83 -2.53
C ARG A 87 -7.97 -3.27 -1.68
N LEU A 88 -6.88 -4.02 -1.55
CA LEU A 88 -5.69 -3.54 -0.85
C LEU A 88 -5.06 -2.33 -1.56
N VAL A 89 -4.97 -2.34 -2.90
CA VAL A 89 -4.47 -1.21 -3.69
C VAL A 89 -5.31 0.05 -3.44
N ASP A 90 -6.64 -0.05 -3.57
CA ASP A 90 -7.55 1.10 -3.36
C ASP A 90 -7.38 1.69 -1.95
N VAL A 91 -7.32 0.82 -0.93
CA VAL A 91 -7.14 1.24 0.46
C VAL A 91 -5.76 1.87 0.70
N ALA A 92 -4.68 1.24 0.24
CA ALA A 92 -3.33 1.75 0.45
C ALA A 92 -3.09 3.05 -0.31
N ALA A 93 -3.63 3.17 -1.53
CA ALA A 93 -3.58 4.42 -2.29
C ALA A 93 -4.32 5.55 -1.55
N ARG A 94 -5.54 5.31 -1.06
CA ARG A 94 -6.29 6.30 -0.27
C ARG A 94 -5.55 6.71 1.00
N ALA A 95 -4.99 5.74 1.73
CA ALA A 95 -4.22 6.01 2.94
C ALA A 95 -2.99 6.88 2.64
N LYS A 96 -2.26 6.59 1.57
CA LYS A 96 -1.14 7.41 1.09
C LYS A 96 -1.60 8.85 0.80
N TRP A 97 -2.71 9.01 0.09
CA TRP A 97 -3.26 10.33 -0.22
C TRP A 97 -3.70 11.11 1.04
N ALA A 98 -4.34 10.45 2.00
CA ALA A 98 -4.72 11.07 3.26
C ALA A 98 -3.50 11.58 4.04
N MET A 99 -2.47 10.75 4.16
CA MET A 99 -1.20 11.13 4.82
C MET A 99 -0.47 12.27 4.10
N GLN A 100 -0.62 12.39 2.78
CA GLN A 100 -0.04 13.50 2.01
C GLN A 100 -0.86 14.79 2.11
N TYR A 101 -2.19 14.70 2.29
CA TYR A 101 -3.09 15.85 2.34
C TYR A 101 -3.23 16.45 3.75
N GLU A 102 -2.88 15.71 4.81
CA GLU A 102 -2.72 16.26 6.17
C GLU A 102 -1.51 17.22 6.33
N SER A 103 -0.92 17.68 5.22
CA SER A 103 -0.03 18.85 5.18
C SER A 103 -0.36 19.68 3.94
N PRO A 104 -0.80 20.95 4.11
CA PRO A 104 -0.10 21.93 4.91
C PRO A 104 -0.83 22.26 6.21
N ALA A 105 -0.06 22.42 7.27
CA ALA A 105 -0.46 23.28 8.37
C ALA A 105 -0.82 24.65 7.77
N CYS A 106 -2.11 25.01 7.78
CA CYS A 106 -2.51 26.40 7.76
C CYS A 106 -2.05 27.01 9.10
N ASN A 107 -0.76 27.28 9.22
CA ASN A 107 -0.23 28.18 10.23
C ASN A 107 -0.48 29.61 9.73
N GLY A 108 -1.37 30.33 10.42
CA GLY A 108 -1.47 31.79 10.38
C GLY A 108 -2.58 32.33 9.50
#